data_AF-A0A316QK96-F1
#
_entry.id   AF-A0A316QK96-F1
#
_cell.length_a   1.000
_cell.length_b   1.000
_cell.length_c   1.000
_cell.angle_alpha   90.00
_cell.angle_beta   90.00
_cell.angle_gamma   90.00
#
_symmetry.space_group_name_H-M   'P 1'
#
loop_
_entity.id
_entity.type
_entity.pdbx_description
1 polymer ?
#
loop_
_entity_poly.entity_id
_entity_poly.type
_entity_poly.pdbx_seq_one_letter_code
_entity_poly.pdbx_strand_id
1 'polypeptide(L)'
;MRLATLPQAIKEFRLIDPRTALNETMLLTLIRKNQLPYGNHGVRTVVDIRLVIATLNELLGFTDETFLPQIRTIRTAAAELKKVTEHIVMGEDRIRICVADGKIPSILIGNRRYIALQSFTDPYSQSIVCGKVPGMIKKELLKCDMLEQLGAKISRNTVPQVVRIKSQK
;
A
#
# COMPACT_ATOMS: atom_id res chain seq x y z
N MET A 1 -12.02 -4.33 29.89
CA MET A 1 -10.93 -3.36 29.74
C MET A 1 -9.67 -3.97 30.32
N ARG A 2 -8.59 -4.09 29.55
CA ARG A 2 -7.32 -4.63 30.05
C ARG A 2 -6.31 -3.48 30.07
N LEU A 3 -6.16 -2.87 31.23
CA LEU A 3 -5.22 -1.78 31.45
C LEU A 3 -3.81 -2.34 31.62
N ALA A 4 -2.87 -1.81 30.85
CA ALA A 4 -1.47 -2.18 30.94
C ALA A 4 -0.59 -0.94 30.87
N THR A 5 0.53 -0.99 31.57
CA THR A 5 1.59 0.03 31.38
C THR A 5 2.13 -0.09 29.95
N LEU A 6 2.69 0.99 29.40
CA LEU A 6 3.26 0.96 28.04
C LEU A 6 4.23 -0.22 27.81
N PRO A 7 5.21 -0.50 28.70
CA PRO A 7 6.11 -1.64 28.51
C PRO A 7 5.39 -3.00 28.52
N GLN A 8 4.35 -3.14 29.34
CA GLN A 8 3.52 -4.36 29.38
C GLN A 8 2.72 -4.52 28.10
N ALA A 9 2.10 -3.45 27.59
CA ALA A 9 1.36 -3.48 26.33
C ALA A 9 2.29 -3.91 25.17
N ILE A 10 3.51 -3.36 25.08
CA ILE A 10 4.50 -3.78 24.07
C ILE A 10 4.83 -5.27 24.19
N LYS A 11 5.04 -5.78 25.41
CA LYS A 11 5.31 -7.20 25.63
C LYS A 11 4.16 -8.06 25.14
N GLU A 12 2.92 -7.69 25.44
CA GLU A 12 1.73 -8.41 24.97
C GLU A 12 1.62 -8.39 23.44
N PHE A 13 1.86 -7.25 22.80
CA PHE A 13 1.85 -7.16 21.33
C PHE A 13 2.94 -8.02 20.69
N ARG A 14 4.12 -8.11 21.30
CA ARG A 14 5.21 -8.98 20.83
C ARG A 14 4.93 -10.47 21.02
N LEU A 15 4.09 -10.85 21.98
CA LEU A 15 3.64 -12.24 22.13
C LEU A 15 2.72 -12.65 20.97
N ILE A 16 1.89 -11.70 20.48
CA ILE A 16 0.99 -11.92 19.36
C ILE A 16 1.75 -11.84 18.02
N ASP A 17 2.57 -10.81 17.85
CA ASP A 17 3.39 -10.56 16.66
C ASP A 17 4.83 -10.24 17.06
N PRO A 18 5.73 -11.24 17.12
CA PRO A 18 7.12 -11.07 17.55
C PRO A 18 7.93 -10.10 16.67
N ARG A 19 7.51 -9.87 15.44
CA ARG A 19 8.20 -8.98 14.48
C ARG A 19 7.59 -7.58 14.42
N THR A 20 6.64 -7.27 15.31
CA THR A 20 6.03 -5.95 15.38
C THR A 20 7.09 -4.86 15.56
N ALA A 21 7.00 -3.82 14.73
CA ALA A 21 7.85 -2.64 14.84
C ALA A 21 7.34 -1.65 15.91
N LEU A 22 6.25 -2.00 16.60
CA LEU A 22 5.62 -1.20 17.65
C LEU A 22 6.53 -1.12 18.89
N ASN A 23 6.71 0.09 19.40
CA ASN A 23 7.57 0.38 20.55
C ASN A 23 6.93 1.43 21.48
N GLU A 24 7.52 1.64 22.65
CA GLU A 24 6.98 2.59 23.64
C GLU A 24 6.99 4.03 23.11
N THR A 25 8.01 4.41 22.34
CA THR A 25 8.12 5.76 21.78
C THR A 25 7.01 6.05 20.77
N MET A 26 6.57 5.05 20.01
CA MET A 26 5.39 5.12 19.15
C MET A 26 4.14 5.41 19.95
N LEU A 27 3.85 4.61 20.98
CA LEU A 27 2.66 4.81 21.83
C LEU A 27 2.69 6.17 22.54
N LEU A 28 3.84 6.58 23.08
CA LEU A 28 4.02 7.91 23.68
C LEU A 28 3.79 9.03 22.67
N THR A 29 4.21 8.86 21.41
CA THR A 29 3.99 9.85 20.36
C THR A 29 2.51 9.96 20.00
N LEU A 30 1.79 8.82 19.93
CA LEU A 30 0.35 8.81 19.69
C LEU A 30 -0.42 9.48 20.84
N ILE A 31 0.01 9.26 22.09
CA ILE A 31 -0.53 9.94 23.26
C ILE A 31 -0.31 11.45 23.18
N ARG A 32 0.92 11.89 22.87
CA ARG A 32 1.25 13.32 22.72
C ARG A 32 0.47 14.01 21.59
N LYS A 33 0.07 13.26 20.56
CA LYS A 33 -0.78 13.74 19.47
C LYS A 33 -2.28 13.69 19.81
N ASN A 34 -2.66 13.32 21.03
CA ASN A 34 -4.04 13.10 21.47
C ASN A 34 -4.80 12.07 20.61
N GLN A 35 -4.09 11.13 20.01
CA GLN A 35 -4.69 10.08 19.18
C GLN A 35 -4.99 8.81 19.98
N LEU A 36 -4.26 8.58 21.08
CA LEU A 36 -4.43 7.39 21.90
C LEU A 36 -4.93 7.77 23.30
N PRO A 37 -6.09 7.26 23.73
CA PRO A 37 -6.56 7.43 25.11
C PRO A 37 -5.60 6.77 26.10
N TYR A 38 -5.30 7.48 27.19
CA TYR A 38 -4.43 7.00 28.25
C TYR A 38 -4.94 7.43 29.62
N GLY A 39 -4.56 6.67 30.64
CA GLY A 39 -4.73 7.02 32.04
C GLY A 39 -3.37 7.14 32.72
N ASN A 40 -3.31 7.90 33.81
CA ASN A 40 -2.14 7.94 34.67
C ASN A 40 -2.46 7.17 35.96
N HIS A 41 -1.54 6.29 36.36
CA HIS A 41 -1.58 5.64 37.66
C HIS A 41 -0.29 5.97 38.42
N GLY A 42 -0.39 6.99 39.27
CA GLY A 42 0.78 7.67 39.82
C GLY A 42 1.61 8.30 38.70
N VAL A 43 2.90 7.95 38.64
CA VAL A 43 3.85 8.44 37.62
C VAL A 43 3.76 7.66 36.31
N ARG A 44 3.06 6.51 36.29
CA ARG A 44 3.05 5.60 35.14
C ARG A 44 1.89 5.90 34.21
N THR A 45 2.19 5.94 32.92
CA THR A 45 1.18 5.97 31.85
C THR A 45 0.66 4.57 31.57
N VAL A 46 -0.67 4.45 31.56
CA VAL A 46 -1.41 3.21 31.41
C VAL A 46 -2.36 3.35 30.23
N VAL A 47 -2.51 2.31 29.43
CA VAL A 47 -3.37 2.29 28.25
C VAL A 47 -4.28 1.06 28.29
N ASP A 48 -5.49 1.17 27.74
CA ASP A 48 -6.30 -0.03 27.48
C ASP A 48 -5.84 -0.66 26.17
N ILE A 49 -5.42 -1.93 26.24
CA ILE A 49 -4.91 -2.67 25.09
C ILE A 49 -5.93 -2.73 23.95
N ARG A 50 -7.23 -2.86 24.25
CA ARG A 50 -8.26 -2.92 23.21
C ARG A 50 -8.38 -1.59 22.48
N LEU A 51 -8.33 -0.48 23.23
CA LEU A 51 -8.36 0.85 22.63
C LEU A 51 -7.11 1.10 21.80
N VAL A 52 -5.94 0.63 22.23
CA VAL A 52 -4.70 0.72 21.43
C VAL A 52 -4.89 0.01 20.09
N ILE A 53 -5.42 -1.22 20.09
CA ILE A 53 -5.64 -1.98 18.86
C ILE A 53 -6.63 -1.25 17.95
N ALA A 54 -7.78 -0.84 18.48
CA ALA A 54 -8.79 -0.10 17.71
C ALA A 54 -8.22 1.19 17.11
N THR A 55 -7.50 1.98 17.91
CA THR A 55 -6.86 3.23 17.46
C THR A 55 -5.83 2.97 16.34
N LEU A 56 -5.03 1.91 16.48
CA LEU A 56 -4.03 1.57 15.46
C LEU A 56 -4.70 1.12 14.15
N ASN A 57 -5.80 0.37 14.24
CA ASN A 57 -6.57 -0.03 13.07
C ASN A 57 -7.21 1.17 12.38
N GLU A 58 -7.82 2.08 13.14
CA GLU A 58 -8.40 3.32 12.61
C GLU A 58 -7.35 4.18 11.89
N LEU A 59 -6.19 4.41 12.52
CA LEU A 59 -5.08 5.17 11.93
C LEU A 59 -4.50 4.52 10.66
N LEU A 60 -4.66 3.19 10.54
CA LEU A 60 -4.20 2.42 9.39
C LEU A 60 -5.34 2.06 8.43
N GLY A 61 -6.54 2.64 8.61
CA GLY A 61 -7.67 2.48 7.69
C GLY A 61 -8.27 1.08 7.64
N PHE A 62 -8.13 0.28 8.70
CA PHE A 62 -8.74 -1.05 8.80
C PHE A 62 -10.10 -0.98 9.49
N THR A 63 -11.07 -1.73 8.97
CA THR A 63 -12.42 -1.83 9.57
C THR A 63 -12.47 -2.80 10.75
N ASP A 64 -11.54 -3.75 10.81
CA ASP A 64 -11.51 -4.77 11.85
C ASP A 64 -10.74 -4.28 13.08
N GLU A 65 -11.46 -3.70 14.04
CA GLU A 65 -10.86 -3.14 15.27
C GLU A 65 -10.36 -4.19 16.28
N THR A 66 -10.64 -5.47 16.05
CA THR A 66 -10.37 -6.55 17.02
C THR A 66 -8.98 -7.15 16.91
N PHE A 67 -8.37 -7.10 15.72
CA PHE A 67 -7.08 -7.74 15.45
C PHE A 67 -5.94 -6.74 15.51
N LEU A 68 -4.82 -7.13 16.12
CA LEU A 68 -3.62 -6.31 16.14
C LEU A 68 -3.06 -6.17 14.71
N PRO A 69 -2.91 -4.94 14.18
CA PRO A 69 -2.30 -4.74 12.87
C PRO A 69 -0.82 -5.14 12.92
N GLN A 70 -0.35 -5.82 11.87
CA GLN A 70 1.03 -6.30 11.74
C GLN A 70 1.91 -5.14 11.29
N ILE A 71 2.27 -4.30 12.25
CA ILE A 71 3.01 -3.08 12.01
C ILE A 71 4.48 -3.42 11.71
N ARG A 72 4.97 -2.91 10.58
CA ARG A 72 6.35 -3.04 10.10
C ARG A 72 6.87 -1.67 9.70
N THR A 73 8.19 -1.52 9.68
CA THR A 73 8.81 -0.42 8.93
C THR A 73 8.71 -0.69 7.43
N ILE A 74 8.76 0.34 6.59
CA ILE A 74 8.75 0.17 5.12
C ILE A 74 9.81 -0.83 4.66
N ARG A 75 11.04 -0.72 5.19
CA ARG A 75 12.15 -1.64 4.86
C ARG A 75 11.84 -3.09 5.22
N THR A 76 11.33 -3.33 6.43
CA THR A 76 10.99 -4.70 6.87
C THR A 76 9.78 -5.24 6.12
N ALA A 77 8.79 -4.40 5.82
CA ALA A 77 7.62 -4.79 5.04
C ALA A 77 8.03 -5.23 3.62
N ALA A 78 8.89 -4.45 2.94
CA ALA A 78 9.39 -4.82 1.61
C ALA A 78 10.12 -6.18 1.61
N ALA A 79 10.94 -6.42 2.64
CA ALA A 79 11.66 -7.68 2.80
C ALA A 79 10.73 -8.87 3.08
N GLU A 80 9.65 -8.66 3.84
CA GLU A 80 8.64 -9.69 4.12
C GLU A 80 7.75 -9.96 2.91
N LEU A 81 7.27 -8.94 2.21
CA LEU A 81 6.46 -9.08 0.99
C LEU A 81 7.21 -9.84 -0.12
N LYS A 82 8.52 -9.60 -0.27
CA LYS A 82 9.36 -10.35 -1.21
C LYS A 82 9.40 -11.85 -0.93
N LYS A 83 9.19 -12.27 0.32
CA LYS A 83 9.20 -13.68 0.72
C LYS A 83 7.82 -14.35 0.61
N VAL A 84 6.76 -13.57 0.80
CA VAL A 84 5.39 -14.11 0.92
C VAL A 84 4.69 -14.18 -0.44
N THR A 85 4.99 -13.26 -1.35
CA THR A 85 4.28 -13.16 -2.64
C THR A 85 5.27 -13.21 -3.80
N GLU A 86 5.30 -14.34 -4.53
CA GLU A 86 6.02 -14.44 -5.82
C GLU A 86 5.43 -13.50 -6.89
N HIS A 87 4.19 -13.03 -6.71
CA HIS A 87 3.45 -12.29 -7.75
C HIS A 87 3.34 -10.78 -7.50
N ILE A 88 3.63 -10.30 -6.28
CA ILE A 88 3.60 -8.86 -5.97
C ILE A 88 5.04 -8.35 -5.81
N VAL A 89 5.62 -7.90 -6.91
CA VAL A 89 6.93 -7.22 -6.91
C VAL A 89 6.74 -5.77 -6.44
N MET A 90 6.52 -5.61 -5.14
CA MET A 90 6.51 -4.32 -4.43
C MET A 90 7.88 -4.08 -3.79
N GLY A 91 8.75 -3.38 -4.52
CA GLY A 91 10.03 -2.90 -3.98
C GLY A 91 9.83 -1.78 -2.95
N GLU A 92 10.85 -1.52 -2.14
CA GLU A 92 10.82 -0.49 -1.09
C GLU A 92 10.42 0.89 -1.66
N ASP A 93 10.97 1.27 -2.80
CA ASP A 93 10.69 2.57 -3.45
C ASP A 93 9.23 2.69 -3.88
N ARG A 94 8.62 1.60 -4.37
CA ARG A 94 7.19 1.60 -4.72
C ARG A 94 6.31 1.80 -3.50
N ILE A 95 6.67 1.15 -2.38
CA ILE A 95 5.95 1.33 -1.12
C ILE A 95 6.09 2.79 -0.66
N ARG A 96 7.29 3.39 -0.75
CA ARG A 96 7.50 4.80 -0.41
C ARG A 96 6.65 5.75 -1.26
N ILE A 97 6.56 5.50 -2.57
CA ILE A 97 5.71 6.27 -3.48
C ILE A 97 4.23 6.11 -3.12
N CYS A 98 3.75 4.88 -2.90
CA CYS A 98 2.34 4.64 -2.54
C CYS A 98 1.97 5.30 -1.20
N VAL A 99 2.90 5.34 -0.25
CA VAL A 99 2.73 6.07 1.01
C VAL A 99 2.73 7.59 0.80
N ALA A 100 3.58 8.11 -0.09
CA ALA A 100 3.60 9.53 -0.43
C ALA A 100 2.32 9.98 -1.17
N ASP A 101 1.79 9.12 -2.04
CA ASP A 101 0.53 9.30 -2.76
C ASP A 101 -0.71 9.17 -1.84
N GLY A 102 -0.53 8.76 -0.58
CA GLY A 102 -1.65 8.52 0.35
C GLY A 102 -2.47 7.25 0.08
N LYS A 103 -2.01 6.38 -0.82
CA LYS A 103 -2.68 5.09 -1.12
C LYS A 103 -2.54 4.08 0.00
N ILE A 104 -1.40 4.11 0.69
CA ILE A 104 -1.12 3.24 1.84
C ILE A 104 -1.13 4.10 3.10
N PRO A 105 -2.06 3.87 4.03
CA PRO A 105 -2.07 4.58 5.31
C PRO A 105 -0.82 4.20 6.11
N SER A 106 -0.21 5.21 6.72
CA SER A 106 1.06 5.03 7.44
C SER A 106 1.14 5.94 8.65
N ILE A 107 1.85 5.48 9.68
CA ILE A 107 2.12 6.26 10.88
C ILE A 107 3.56 6.78 10.81
N LEU A 108 3.71 8.10 10.86
CA LEU A 108 5.02 8.77 10.89
C LEU A 108 5.41 9.09 12.34
N ILE A 109 6.54 8.52 12.79
CA ILE A 109 7.14 8.78 14.12
C ILE A 109 8.63 9.07 13.92
N GLY A 110 9.02 10.30 14.25
CA GLY A 110 10.33 10.82 13.89
C GLY A 110 10.54 10.74 12.38
N ASN A 111 11.62 10.08 11.96
CA ASN A 111 11.97 9.90 10.54
C ASN A 111 11.55 8.52 10.00
N ARG A 112 10.80 7.73 10.77
CA ARG A 112 10.39 6.37 10.38
C ARG A 112 8.91 6.33 10.07
N ARG A 113 8.58 5.70 8.93
CA ARG A 113 7.21 5.38 8.55
C ARG A 113 6.90 3.93 8.84
N TYR A 114 5.76 3.72 9.47
CA TYR A 114 5.25 2.43 9.88
C TYR A 114 4.00 2.14 9.07
N ILE A 115 3.93 0.93 8.52
CA ILE A 115 2.81 0.46 7.71
C ILE A 115 2.37 -0.92 8.23
N ALA A 116 1.11 -1.27 8.00
CA ALA A 116 0.63 -2.61 8.28
C ALA A 116 0.73 -3.49 7.05
N LEU A 117 1.17 -4.74 7.24
CA LEU A 117 1.22 -5.73 6.15
C LEU A 117 -0.16 -6.07 5.60
N GLN A 118 -1.20 -6.00 6.43
CA GLN A 118 -2.59 -6.22 6.00
C GLN A 118 -3.03 -5.26 4.88
N SER A 119 -2.38 -4.11 4.73
CA SER A 119 -2.67 -3.17 3.64
C SER A 119 -2.46 -3.78 2.25
N PHE A 120 -1.63 -4.83 2.14
CA PHE A 120 -1.32 -5.52 0.89
C PHE A 120 -2.20 -6.77 0.65
N THR A 121 -3.09 -7.09 1.57
CA THR A 121 -4.05 -8.20 1.46
C THR A 121 -5.41 -7.66 1.06
N ASP A 122 -6.19 -8.46 0.32
CA ASP A 122 -7.59 -8.12 0.01
C ASP A 122 -8.41 -8.00 1.31
N PRO A 123 -9.33 -7.04 1.43
CA PRO A 123 -9.78 -6.07 0.42
C PRO A 123 -8.95 -4.77 0.34
N TYR A 124 -8.01 -4.54 1.25
CA TYR A 124 -7.28 -3.27 1.37
C TYR A 124 -6.28 -3.02 0.22
N SER A 125 -5.81 -4.11 -0.41
CA SER A 125 -4.90 -4.09 -1.56
C SER A 125 -5.45 -3.31 -2.77
N GLN A 126 -6.78 -3.16 -2.89
CA GLN A 126 -7.44 -2.55 -4.05
C GLN A 126 -6.99 -1.11 -4.31
N SER A 127 -6.76 -0.35 -3.23
CA SER A 127 -6.23 1.02 -3.28
C SER A 127 -4.83 1.10 -3.90
N ILE A 128 -4.06 0.03 -3.77
CA ILE A 128 -2.68 -0.11 -4.24
C ILE A 128 -2.67 -0.56 -5.72
N VAL A 129 -3.58 -1.46 -6.09
CA VAL A 129 -3.71 -2.01 -7.45
C VAL A 129 -4.30 -1.00 -8.44
N CYS A 130 -5.14 -0.05 -7.99
CA CYS A 130 -5.73 0.98 -8.87
C CYS A 130 -4.72 2.01 -9.43
N GLY A 131 -3.45 1.98 -8.99
CA GLY A 131 -2.39 2.75 -9.62
C GLY A 131 -1.89 2.08 -10.91
N LYS A 132 -2.61 2.23 -12.03
CA LYS A 132 -2.06 1.87 -13.35
C LYS A 132 -0.68 2.50 -13.51
N VAL A 133 0.31 1.67 -13.84
CA VAL A 133 1.69 2.08 -14.07
C VAL A 133 1.70 3.08 -15.25
N PRO A 134 2.15 4.34 -15.09
CA PRO A 134 2.23 5.28 -16.21
C PRO A 134 3.15 4.79 -17.34
N GLY A 135 4.04 3.83 -17.06
CA GLY A 135 4.86 3.14 -18.06
C GLY A 135 4.14 2.06 -18.88
N MET A 136 3.08 1.42 -18.37
CA MET A 136 2.27 0.47 -19.18
C MET A 136 1.35 1.23 -20.14
N ILE A 137 0.80 2.36 -19.71
CA ILE A 137 -0.03 3.24 -20.56
C ILE A 137 0.77 3.70 -21.78
N LYS A 138 2.07 4.05 -21.64
CA LYS A 138 2.91 4.40 -22.80
C LYS A 138 3.09 3.25 -23.78
N LYS A 139 3.32 2.01 -23.32
CA LYS A 139 3.48 0.86 -24.21
C LYS A 139 2.17 0.45 -24.89
N GLU A 140 1.04 0.58 -24.22
CA GLU A 140 -0.28 0.32 -24.81
C GLU A 140 -0.71 1.43 -25.76
N LEU A 141 -0.52 2.71 -25.40
CA LEU A 141 -0.73 3.84 -26.32
C LEU A 141 0.15 3.73 -27.56
N LEU A 142 1.43 3.38 -27.43
CA LEU A 142 2.32 3.12 -28.57
C LEU A 142 1.83 1.96 -29.44
N LYS A 143 1.22 0.92 -28.84
CA LYS A 143 0.62 -0.19 -29.61
C LYS A 143 -0.65 0.26 -30.35
N CYS A 144 -1.49 1.07 -29.72
CA CYS A 144 -2.68 1.65 -30.36
C CYS A 144 -2.28 2.58 -31.52
N ASP A 145 -1.31 3.47 -31.33
CA ASP A 145 -0.78 4.35 -32.38
C ASP A 145 -0.19 3.54 -33.55
N MET A 146 0.57 2.47 -33.27
CA MET A 146 1.13 1.63 -34.34
C MET A 146 0.05 0.84 -35.09
N LEU A 147 -1.01 0.38 -34.41
CA LEU A 147 -2.14 -0.29 -35.05
C LEU A 147 -2.98 0.67 -35.89
N GLU A 148 -3.17 1.91 -35.45
CA GLU A 148 -3.84 2.95 -36.24
C GLU A 148 -3.02 3.33 -37.47
N GLN A 149 -1.70 3.46 -37.35
CA GLN A 149 -0.82 3.70 -38.49
C GLN A 149 -0.81 2.53 -39.49
N LEU A 150 -0.90 1.29 -39.01
CA LEU A 150 -1.04 0.10 -39.87
C LEU A 150 -2.41 0.05 -40.56
N GLY A 151 -3.49 0.33 -39.83
CA GLY A 151 -4.85 0.43 -40.39
C GLY A 151 -4.97 1.50 -41.48
N ALA A 152 -4.34 2.66 -41.27
CA ALA A 152 -4.30 3.75 -42.25
C ALA A 152 -3.46 3.42 -43.49
N LYS A 153 -2.42 2.58 -43.37
CA LYS A 153 -1.65 2.07 -44.52
C LYS A 153 -2.42 1.01 -45.31
N ILE A 154 -3.20 0.17 -44.63
CA ILE A 154 -4.03 -0.86 -45.29
C ILE A 154 -5.21 -0.22 -46.03
N SER A 155 -5.84 0.84 -45.49
CA SER A 155 -6.95 1.51 -46.18
C SER A 155 -6.51 2.35 -47.39
N ARG A 156 -5.22 2.69 -47.50
CA ARG A 156 -4.64 3.39 -48.67
C ARG A 156 -4.28 2.47 -49.83
N ASN A 157 -4.36 1.15 -49.68
CA ASN A 157 -4.35 0.23 -50.82
C ASN A 157 -5.74 0.20 -51.45
N THR A 158 -6.09 1.31 -52.09
CA THR A 158 -7.08 1.37 -53.17
C THR A 158 -6.80 0.25 -54.16
N VAL A 159 -7.84 -0.55 -54.41
CA VAL A 159 -7.90 -1.57 -55.47
C VAL A 159 -7.31 -0.97 -56.75
N PRO A 160 -6.27 -1.57 -57.36
CA PRO A 160 -5.76 -1.07 -58.63
C PRO A 160 -6.87 -1.19 -59.69
N GLN A 161 -7.33 -0.07 -60.22
CA GLN A 161 -8.23 -0.08 -61.37
C GLN A 161 -7.45 -0.59 -62.59
N VAL A 162 -7.79 -1.79 -63.05
CA VAL A 162 -7.29 -2.35 -64.30
C VAL A 162 -7.98 -1.61 -65.45
N VAL A 163 -7.28 -0.65 -66.06
CA VAL A 163 -7.73 -0.02 -67.30
C VAL A 163 -7.40 -0.94 -68.47
N ARG A 164 -8.42 -1.54 -69.09
CA ARG A 164 -8.26 -2.30 -70.35
C ARG A 164 -8.08 -1.32 -71.50
N ILE A 165 -6.87 -1.30 -72.07
CA ILE A 165 -6.58 -0.57 -73.30
C ILE A 165 -7.25 -1.32 -74.47
N LYS A 166 -8.19 -0.69 -75.16
CA LYS A 166 -8.73 -1.21 -76.42
C LYS A 166 -7.72 -0.93 -77.53
N SER A 167 -7.16 -1.99 -78.10
CA SER A 167 -6.34 -1.93 -79.31
C SER A 167 -7.19 -1.44 -80.47
N GLN A 168 -6.90 -0.26 -81.02
CA GLN A 168 -7.48 0.16 -82.29
C GLN A 168 -6.74 -0.55 -83.43
N LYS A 169 -7.53 -1.08 -84.36
CA LYS A 169 -7.10 -1.73 -85.61
C LYS A 169 -6.46 -0.73 -86.55
#